data_AF-A0AAD6T4F2-F1
#
_entry.id   AF-A0AAD6T4F2-F1
#
_cell.length_a   1.000
_cell.length_b   1.000
_cell.length_c   1.000
_cell.angle_alpha   90.00
_cell.angle_beta   90.00
_cell.angle_gamma   90.00
#
_symmetry.space_group_name_H-M   'P 1'
#
loop_
_entity.id
_entity.type
_entity.pdbx_description
1 polymer ?
#
loop_
_entity_poly.entity_id
_entity_poly.type
_entity_poly.pdbx_seq_one_letter_code
_entity_poly.pdbx_strand_id
1 'polypeptide(L)'
;MARNRYIADKVRIRRLRATPAIHAKGRSPGSPAHFDTALIIEGPSSYSPPAGVEGLRIAQIRAIFILPPQYGTYPHPPAYVEWFTGFNRPDSTTGMYTIHRSSRGHRFRRAHRPPLSLDG
;
A
#
# COMPACT_ATOMS: atom_id res chain seq x y z
N MET A 1 11.96 -19.62 4.37
CA MET A 1 10.96 -18.53 4.46
C MET A 1 11.57 -17.38 5.26
N ALA A 2 11.69 -16.18 4.69
CA ALA A 2 12.32 -15.05 5.38
C ALA A 2 11.35 -14.41 6.39
N ARG A 3 11.76 -14.31 7.65
CA ARG A 3 11.00 -13.69 8.74
C ARG A 3 10.98 -12.17 8.52
N ASN A 4 9.80 -11.61 8.27
CA ASN A 4 9.61 -10.17 8.12
C ASN A 4 9.92 -9.46 9.45
N ARG A 5 11.03 -8.71 9.50
CA ARG A 5 11.58 -8.05 10.70
C ARG A 5 10.79 -6.79 11.11
N TYR A 6 9.80 -6.37 10.32
CA TYR A 6 9.05 -5.13 10.51
C TYR A 6 7.71 -5.30 11.24
N ILE A 7 7.50 -6.43 11.95
CA ILE A 7 6.22 -6.78 12.57
C ILE A 7 6.24 -6.53 14.08
N ALA A 8 5.16 -5.92 14.60
CA ALA A 8 4.92 -5.66 16.02
C ALA A 8 5.02 -6.92 16.91
N ASP A 9 5.28 -6.70 18.21
CA ASP A 9 5.56 -7.70 19.25
C ASP A 9 4.47 -8.80 19.41
N LYS A 10 3.26 -8.55 18.92
CA LYS A 10 2.23 -9.57 18.64
C LYS A 10 1.71 -9.45 17.20
N VAL A 11 1.95 -10.49 16.41
CA VAL A 11 1.48 -10.63 15.02
C VAL A 11 -0.05 -10.76 15.00
N ARG A 12 -0.76 -9.73 14.55
CA ARG A 12 -2.16 -9.84 14.12
C ARG A 12 -2.22 -9.70 12.60
N ILE A 13 -2.25 -10.82 11.89
CA ILE A 13 -2.44 -10.80 10.43
C ILE A 13 -3.91 -10.47 10.18
N ARG A 14 -4.18 -9.30 9.59
CA ARG A 14 -5.51 -8.95 9.07
C ARG A 14 -5.57 -9.26 7.58
N ARG A 15 -6.68 -9.86 7.15
CA ARG A 15 -6.95 -10.11 5.74
C ARG A 15 -7.34 -8.80 5.07
N LEU A 16 -6.63 -8.45 4.00
CA LEU A 16 -6.93 -7.31 3.14
C LEU A 16 -7.84 -7.75 1.99
N ARG A 17 -8.79 -6.89 1.61
CA ARG A 17 -9.83 -7.13 0.61
C ARG A 17 -9.92 -5.95 -0.36
N ALA A 18 -10.04 -6.30 -1.64
CA ALA A 18 -10.40 -5.38 -2.71
C ALA A 18 -11.40 -6.10 -3.61
N THR A 19 -12.66 -5.67 -3.58
CA THR A 19 -13.74 -6.22 -4.40
C THR A 19 -14.37 -5.10 -5.22
N PRO A 20 -14.44 -5.23 -6.56
CA PRO A 20 -15.10 -4.24 -7.38
C PRO A 20 -16.62 -4.24 -7.13
N ALA A 21 -17.28 -3.18 -7.58
CA ALA A 21 -18.74 -3.18 -7.61
C ALA A 21 -19.23 -4.25 -8.58
N ILE A 22 -20.27 -4.96 -8.19
CA ILE A 22 -20.96 -5.94 -9.02
C ILE A 22 -22.34 -5.36 -9.30
N HIS A 23 -22.66 -5.13 -10.57
CA HIS A 23 -24.00 -4.68 -10.97
C HIS A 23 -25.02 -5.80 -10.76
N ALA A 24 -26.26 -5.42 -10.42
CA ALA A 24 -27.36 -6.36 -10.34
C ALA A 24 -27.58 -7.03 -11.71
N LYS A 25 -27.86 -8.33 -11.71
CA LYS A 25 -28.13 -9.10 -12.93
C LYS A 25 -29.31 -10.03 -12.70
N GLY A 26 -30.40 -9.80 -13.43
CA GLY A 26 -31.64 -10.56 -13.27
C GLY A 26 -32.19 -10.41 -11.86
N ARG A 27 -32.39 -11.53 -11.16
CA ARG A 27 -32.87 -11.55 -9.76
C ARG A 27 -31.74 -11.44 -8.72
N SER A 28 -30.48 -11.44 -9.13
CA SER A 28 -29.36 -11.32 -8.22
C SER A 28 -29.07 -9.84 -7.91
N PRO A 29 -29.12 -9.42 -6.63
CA PRO A 29 -28.79 -8.06 -6.26
C PRO A 29 -27.31 -7.78 -6.54
N GLY A 30 -27.02 -6.53 -6.87
CA GLY A 30 -25.65 -6.05 -6.99
C GLY A 30 -24.96 -5.95 -5.63
N SER A 31 -23.67 -5.68 -5.64
CA SER A 31 -22.87 -5.41 -4.44
C SER A 31 -22.00 -4.17 -4.66
N PRO A 32 -21.92 -3.25 -3.69
CA PRO A 32 -21.02 -2.12 -3.78
C PRO A 32 -19.55 -2.56 -3.77
N ALA A 33 -18.68 -1.69 -4.28
CA ALA A 33 -17.25 -1.92 -4.20
C ALA A 33 -16.76 -1.82 -2.73
N HIS A 34 -15.74 -2.60 -2.39
CA HIS A 34 -15.08 -2.56 -1.07
C HIS A 34 -13.58 -2.59 -1.24
N PHE A 35 -12.89 -1.57 -0.72
CA PHE A 35 -11.45 -1.40 -0.87
C PHE A 35 -10.82 -1.04 0.46
N ASP A 36 -10.06 -1.98 1.03
CA ASP A 36 -9.35 -1.77 2.28
C ASP A 36 -8.27 -0.70 2.14
N THR A 37 -7.98 -0.03 3.26
CA THR A 37 -6.92 0.97 3.38
C THR A 37 -5.83 0.45 4.30
N ALA A 38 -4.57 0.67 3.93
CA ALA A 38 -3.41 0.18 4.67
C ALA A 38 -2.36 1.29 4.86
N LEU A 39 -1.60 1.17 5.95
CA LEU A 39 -0.33 1.86 6.14
C LEU A 39 0.77 1.03 5.49
N ILE A 40 1.46 1.62 4.54
CA ILE A 40 2.53 0.99 3.77
C ILE A 40 3.85 1.64 4.14
N ILE A 41 4.87 0.81 4.39
CA ILE A 41 6.25 1.26 4.57
C ILE A 41 6.78 1.71 3.20
N GLU A 42 6.92 3.02 3.00
CA GLU A 42 7.45 3.62 1.77
C GLU A 42 8.97 3.84 1.90
N GLY A 43 9.43 4.23 3.09
CA GLY A 43 10.84 4.45 3.41
C GLY A 43 11.33 3.50 4.51
N PRO A 44 11.82 2.29 4.17
CA PRO A 44 12.25 1.30 5.18
C PRO A 44 13.37 1.80 6.10
N SER A 45 14.24 2.68 5.60
CA SER A 45 15.33 3.29 6.39
C SER A 45 14.84 4.33 7.39
N SER A 46 13.71 4.98 7.11
CA SER A 46 13.09 5.99 7.97
C SER A 46 12.03 5.39 8.89
N TYR A 47 11.52 4.21 8.56
CA TYR A 47 10.57 3.49 9.38
C TYR A 47 11.28 2.80 10.55
N SER A 48 11.14 3.38 11.73
CA SER A 48 11.62 2.79 12.99
C SER A 48 10.44 2.60 13.94
N PRO A 49 9.88 1.40 14.12
CA PRO A 49 8.93 1.17 15.21
C PRO A 49 9.63 1.44 16.55
N PRO A 50 9.08 2.23 17.49
CA PRO A 50 7.71 2.75 17.58
C PRO A 50 7.53 4.24 17.19
N ALA A 51 8.39 4.82 16.34
CA ALA A 51 8.52 6.25 16.03
C ALA A 51 7.32 6.94 15.32
N GLY A 52 6.11 6.41 15.46
CA GLY A 52 4.90 7.01 14.91
C GLY A 52 4.71 6.68 13.43
N VAL A 53 4.32 7.70 12.64
CA VAL A 53 3.93 7.55 11.23
C VAL A 53 5.06 7.88 10.24
N GLU A 54 6.26 8.15 10.74
CA GLU A 54 7.42 8.42 9.88
C GLU A 54 7.80 7.18 9.06
N GLY A 55 8.12 7.38 7.78
CA GLY A 55 8.39 6.29 6.83
C GLY A 55 7.14 5.51 6.37
N LEU A 56 5.96 5.82 6.91
CA LEU A 56 4.68 5.24 6.49
C LEU A 56 3.91 6.15 5.55
N ARG A 57 3.10 5.53 4.68
CA ARG A 57 2.14 6.22 3.83
C ARG A 57 0.85 5.43 3.70
N ILE A 58 -0.27 6.13 3.65
CA ILE A 58 -1.59 5.51 3.50
C ILE A 58 -1.87 5.24 2.01
N ALA A 59 -2.41 4.06 1.73
CA ALA A 59 -2.94 3.72 0.42
C ALA A 59 -4.25 2.93 0.52
N GLN A 60 -5.16 3.16 -0.43
CA GLN A 60 -6.32 2.33 -0.64
C GLN A 60 -5.97 1.22 -1.64
N ILE A 61 -6.26 -0.02 -1.29
CA ILE A 61 -5.98 -1.20 -2.12
C ILE A 61 -7.13 -1.37 -3.10
N ARG A 62 -6.81 -1.30 -4.40
CA ARG A 62 -7.80 -1.34 -5.49
C ARG A 62 -7.86 -2.71 -6.17
N ALA A 63 -6.75 -3.43 -6.22
CA ALA A 63 -6.73 -4.81 -6.69
C ALA A 63 -5.58 -5.57 -6.03
N ILE A 64 -5.78 -6.87 -5.83
CA ILE A 64 -4.75 -7.83 -5.44
C ILE A 64 -4.79 -8.91 -6.50
N PHE A 65 -3.68 -9.19 -7.16
CA PHE A 65 -3.67 -10.06 -8.33
C PHE A 65 -2.40 -10.91 -8.40
N ILE A 66 -2.47 -11.97 -9.20
CA ILE A 66 -1.35 -12.84 -9.52
C ILE A 66 -0.85 -12.43 -10.90
N LEU A 67 0.44 -12.18 -11.02
CA LEU A 67 1.06 -11.92 -12.32
C LEU A 67 1.35 -13.25 -13.05
N PRO A 68 1.15 -13.30 -14.38
CA PRO A 68 1.63 -14.43 -15.17
C PRO A 68 3.13 -14.68 -14.95
N PRO A 69 3.60 -15.94 -14.96
CA PRO A 69 4.99 -16.29 -14.66
C PRO A 69 6.03 -15.55 -15.51
N GLN A 70 5.70 -15.18 -16.75
CA GLN A 70 6.59 -14.42 -17.63
C GLN A 70 6.95 -13.01 -17.10
N TYR A 71 6.19 -12.47 -16.15
CA TYR A 71 6.46 -11.18 -15.51
C TYR A 71 7.20 -11.31 -14.18
N GLY A 72 7.62 -12.52 -13.82
CA GLY A 72 8.38 -12.83 -12.61
C GLY A 72 7.56 -13.53 -11.54
N THR A 73 8.28 -14.21 -10.65
CA THR A 73 7.71 -14.91 -9.49
C THR A 73 7.87 -14.06 -8.24
N TYR A 74 6.76 -13.74 -7.58
CA TYR A 74 6.75 -12.92 -6.38
C TYR A 74 6.36 -13.78 -5.16
N PRO A 75 7.01 -13.57 -4.00
CA PRO A 75 6.68 -14.32 -2.78
C PRO A 75 5.27 -14.02 -2.26
N HIS A 76 4.69 -12.88 -2.65
CA HIS A 76 3.35 -12.44 -2.30
C HIS A 76 2.65 -11.85 -3.53
N PRO A 77 1.30 -11.93 -3.63
CA PRO A 77 0.56 -11.29 -4.70
C PRO A 77 0.81 -9.78 -4.75
N PRO A 78 1.16 -9.21 -5.92
CA PRO A 78 1.17 -7.77 -6.10
C PRO A 78 -0.20 -7.14 -5.84
N ALA A 79 -0.17 -5.85 -5.49
CA ALA A 79 -1.38 -5.05 -5.31
C ALA A 79 -1.29 -3.74 -6.08
N TYR A 80 -2.39 -3.35 -6.70
CA TYR A 80 -2.58 -2.00 -7.22
C TYR A 80 -3.21 -1.15 -6.12
N VAL A 81 -2.60 0.01 -5.85
CA VAL A 81 -3.01 0.89 -4.76
C VAL A 81 -3.15 2.32 -5.25
N GLU A 82 -4.13 3.03 -4.70
CA GLU A 82 -4.28 4.47 -4.82
C GLU A 82 -3.68 5.15 -3.58
N TRP A 83 -2.66 5.97 -3.80
CA TRP A 83 -1.96 6.64 -2.72
C TRP A 83 -2.73 7.85 -2.17
N PHE A 84 -2.71 8.02 -0.86
CA PHE A 84 -3.01 9.31 -0.23
C PHE A 84 -1.76 10.19 -0.23
N THR A 85 -1.92 11.47 0.12
CA THR A 85 -0.80 12.36 0.45
C THR A 85 -0.03 11.80 1.65
N GLY A 86 1.28 12.09 1.70
CA GLY A 86 2.08 11.74 2.88
C GLY A 86 1.58 12.46 4.13
N PHE A 87 1.97 11.95 5.29
CA PHE A 87 1.75 12.62 6.56
C PHE A 87 2.55 13.93 6.61
N ASN A 88 1.86 15.07 6.52
CA ASN A 88 2.45 16.40 6.65
C ASN A 88 2.34 16.89 8.10
N ARG A 89 2.42 18.20 8.36
CA ARG A 89 2.17 18.71 9.72
C ARG A 89 0.74 18.37 10.17
N PRO A 90 0.54 17.89 11.42
CA PRO A 90 -0.79 17.77 12.00
C PRO A 90 -1.50 19.12 11.99
N ASP A 91 -2.81 19.09 11.83
CA ASP A 91 -3.66 20.27 12.00
C ASP A 91 -3.52 20.80 13.44
N SER A 92 -3.33 22.11 13.57
CA SER A 92 -3.03 22.75 14.86
C SER A 92 -4.21 22.75 15.83
N THR A 93 -5.43 22.59 15.32
CA THR A 93 -6.66 22.64 16.12
C THR A 93 -7.02 21.26 16.65
N THR A 94 -6.93 20.25 15.79
CA THR A 94 -7.36 18.87 16.09
C THR A 94 -6.20 17.95 16.50
N GLY A 95 -4.96 18.33 16.20
CA GLY A 95 -3.78 17.49 16.38
C GLY A 95 -3.72 16.30 15.41
N MET A 96 -4.62 16.23 14.42
CA MET A 96 -4.74 15.10 13.49
C MET A 96 -4.04 15.37 12.17
N TYR A 97 -3.54 14.32 11.51
CA TYR A 97 -3.03 14.45 10.15
C TYR A 97 -4.17 14.53 9.14
N THR A 98 -4.19 15.59 8.34
CA THR A 98 -5.08 15.69 7.17
C THR A 98 -4.42 15.04 5.96
N ILE A 99 -5.10 14.07 5.36
CA ILE A 99 -4.66 13.38 4.15
C ILE A 99 -5.70 13.54 3.04
N HIS A 100 -5.23 13.66 1.81
CA HIS A 100 -6.07 13.71 0.61
C HIS A 100 -5.68 12.59 -0.35
N ARG A 101 -6.57 12.23 -1.28
CA ARG A 101 -6.16 11.38 -2.40
C ARG A 101 -5.07 12.10 -3.20
N SER A 102 -4.00 11.39 -3.53
CA SER A 102 -2.93 11.95 -4.35
C SER A 102 -3.48 12.21 -5.76
N SER A 103 -3.72 13.47 -6.12
CA SER A 103 -4.25 13.89 -7.43
C SER A 103 -3.26 13.76 -8.59
N ARG A 104 -2.03 13.28 -8.32
CA ARG A 104 -1.00 13.14 -9.37
C ARG A 104 -1.25 11.91 -10.22
N GLY A 105 -1.92 12.12 -11.35
CA GLY A 105 -1.77 11.27 -12.52
C GLY A 105 -0.29 11.08 -12.85
N HIS A 106 0.13 9.81 -12.93
CA HIS A 106 1.32 9.38 -13.65
C HIS A 106 2.65 10.08 -13.30
N ARG A 107 3.07 10.04 -12.04
CA ARG A 107 4.51 9.97 -11.74
C ARG A 107 4.78 8.70 -10.97
N PHE A 108 5.18 7.66 -11.70
CA PHE A 108 6.06 6.63 -11.15
C PHE A 108 7.24 7.36 -10.50
N ARG A 109 7.21 7.49 -9.17
CA ARG A 109 8.44 7.84 -8.44
C ARG A 109 9.34 6.63 -8.62
N ARG A 110 10.41 6.89 -9.36
CA ARG A 110 11.47 5.97 -9.81
C ARG A 110 11.60 4.76 -8.92
N ALA A 111 11.55 3.59 -9.57
CA ALA A 111 12.15 2.38 -9.07
C ALA A 111 13.51 2.70 -8.45
N HIS A 112 13.75 2.15 -7.27
CA HIS A 112 15.07 1.99 -6.70
C HIS A 112 15.95 1.27 -7.74
N ARG A 113 16.70 2.04 -8.55
CA ARG A 113 17.72 1.52 -9.45
C ARG A 113 18.81 0.94 -8.54
N PRO A 114 19.04 -0.38 -8.50
CA PRO A 114 20.22 -0.88 -7.81
C PRO A 114 21.46 -0.27 -8.49
N PRO A 115 22.50 0.12 -7.74
CA PRO A 115 23.75 0.57 -8.35
C PRO A 115 24.25 -0.56 -9.25
N LEU A 116 24.48 -0.23 -10.52
CA LEU A 116 25.33 -1.03 -11.39
C LEU A 116 26.74 -0.88 -10.81
N SER A 117 27.22 -1.90 -10.11
CA SER A 117 28.65 -2.06 -9.89
C SER A 117 29.28 -2.31 -11.26
N LEU A 118 29.87 -1.27 -11.83
CA LEU A 118 30.95 -1.39 -12.78
C LEU A 118 32.20 -1.60 -11.94
N ASP A 119 32.72 -2.81 -11.92
CA ASP A 119 34.13 -3.07 -11.65
C ASP A 119 34.59 -4.11 -12.68
N GLY A 120 35.68 -3.77 -13.37
CA GLY A 120 36.31 -4.58 -14.41
C GLY A 120 37.23 -5.67 -13.90
#